data_AF-A0A842QCJ2-F1
#
_entry.id   AF-A0A842QCJ2-F1
#
_cell.length_a   1.000
_cell.length_b   1.000
_cell.length_c   1.000
_cell.angle_alpha   90.00
_cell.angle_beta   90.00
_cell.angle_gamma   90.00
#
_symmetry.space_group_name_H-M   'P 1'
#
loop_
_entity.id
_entity.type
_entity.pdbx_description
1 polymer ?
#
loop_
_entity_poly.entity_id
_entity_poly.type
_entity_poly.pdbx_seq_one_letter_code
_entity_poly.pdbx_strand_id
1 'polypeptide(L)'
;MKNASFIQGSKLHAMFLCLLLMALLWSPQIVIAEQLSSDDVDYENISVRTANRMIRKQFSSDLAIIDVRSRTECAVTHLHNAIVIPHKELETRIGDFEEYKKHDIIVYCRSGYRSIEASEFLADHGFVHVHNMIGGILAWIDAGYSLYTTSHHATVNIIEGNIKLQIEPALLDPVDCGCRDQNQPRLINSMPTEIVSTVMQQDSNQTRMTLSYLLNGETYEVTIVRTLMWNYIELGEDFNRTASLTYTESMTEDSSFKFYQLRYQVKHTDSVFVASTLLTPFDSRTYGSAFTSIMYIPVEKSKITTLEIVDFNTSALLSQQYLAYGKVANKIGKAYEKSDDEMLVQFGERYQNIEKESKTLSRLIRTQLEEYDKLTQNIHGSIIDGFWEFFWCEIAFNLAVAAGCVAACVAYPPFCAVCVAILEYMEAVHVGCALACDFFGCEHWIW
;
A
#
# COMPACT_ATOMS: atom_id res chain seq x y z
N MET A 1 -12.67 -87.98 50.83
CA MET A 1 -13.62 -88.29 49.72
C MET A 1 -14.26 -86.99 49.26
N LYS A 2 -14.55 -86.90 47.96
CA LYS A 2 -14.71 -85.70 47.12
C LYS A 2 -15.98 -84.85 47.40
N ASN A 3 -15.87 -83.52 47.19
CA ASN A 3 -16.58 -82.71 46.16
C ASN A 3 -16.46 -81.20 46.52
N ALA A 4 -15.83 -80.37 45.68
CA ALA A 4 -16.44 -79.42 44.72
C ALA A 4 -17.37 -78.38 45.41
N SER A 5 -17.26 -77.06 45.28
CA SER A 5 -16.88 -76.19 44.15
C SER A 5 -16.85 -74.73 44.64
N PHE A 6 -15.82 -73.93 44.31
CA PHE A 6 -15.86 -72.47 44.55
C PHE A 6 -14.98 -71.70 43.55
N ILE A 7 -15.45 -71.56 42.31
CA ILE A 7 -14.93 -70.55 41.36
C ILE A 7 -16.09 -70.06 40.49
N GLN A 8 -16.88 -69.08 40.95
CA GLN A 8 -17.76 -68.32 40.07
C GLN A 8 -18.16 -66.99 40.72
N GLY A 9 -17.36 -65.94 40.51
CA GLY A 9 -17.67 -64.60 41.01
C GLY A 9 -16.88 -63.46 40.36
N SER A 10 -15.65 -63.71 39.89
CA SER A 10 -14.77 -62.63 39.39
C SER A 10 -14.76 -62.43 37.87
N LYS A 11 -15.33 -63.35 37.07
CA LYS A 11 -15.37 -63.21 35.60
C LYS A 11 -16.62 -62.50 35.06
N LEU A 12 -17.71 -62.44 35.84
CA LEU A 12 -18.96 -61.83 35.38
C LEU A 12 -18.92 -60.28 35.45
N HIS A 13 -18.19 -59.73 36.43
CA HIS A 13 -18.00 -58.29 36.57
C HIS A 13 -17.07 -57.70 35.49
N ALA A 14 -16.01 -58.42 35.12
CA ALA A 14 -15.10 -57.98 34.06
C ALA A 14 -15.74 -58.04 32.66
N MET A 15 -16.66 -58.99 32.43
CA MET A 15 -17.37 -59.13 31.15
C MET A 15 -18.49 -58.08 30.99
N PHE A 16 -19.18 -57.71 32.07
CA PHE A 16 -20.15 -56.61 32.04
C PHE A 16 -19.50 -55.24 31.85
N LEU A 17 -18.32 -55.00 32.44
CA LEU A 17 -17.59 -53.74 32.28
C LEU A 17 -17.05 -53.56 30.84
N CYS A 18 -16.59 -54.64 30.19
CA CYS A 18 -16.18 -54.60 28.79
C CYS A 18 -17.35 -54.40 27.82
N LEU A 19 -18.53 -54.98 28.10
CA LEU A 19 -19.72 -54.78 27.27
C LEU A 19 -20.31 -53.37 27.42
N LEU A 20 -20.25 -52.77 28.61
CA LEU A 20 -20.62 -51.37 28.85
C LEU A 20 -19.66 -50.37 28.17
N LEU A 21 -18.35 -50.66 28.17
CA LEU A 21 -17.35 -49.83 27.48
C LEU A 21 -17.42 -49.96 25.95
N MET A 22 -17.76 -51.14 25.42
CA MET A 22 -17.99 -51.30 23.97
C MET A 22 -19.30 -50.65 23.50
N ALA A 23 -20.35 -50.60 24.35
CA ALA A 23 -21.58 -49.89 24.03
C ALA A 23 -21.42 -48.35 24.01
N LEU A 24 -20.49 -47.80 24.78
CA LEU A 24 -20.13 -46.37 24.77
C LEU A 24 -19.29 -45.94 23.55
N LEU A 25 -18.69 -46.89 22.85
CA LEU A 25 -17.92 -46.67 21.60
C LEU A 25 -18.75 -46.91 20.33
N TRP A 26 -19.98 -47.40 20.47
CA TRP A 26 -20.94 -47.69 19.39
C TRP A 26 -22.26 -46.94 19.59
N SER A 27 -22.27 -45.85 20.37
CA SER A 27 -23.28 -44.84 20.08
C SER A 27 -22.98 -44.32 18.68
N PRO A 28 -23.92 -44.35 17.72
CA PRO A 28 -23.78 -43.46 16.60
C PRO A 28 -23.64 -42.09 17.28
N GLN A 29 -22.49 -41.44 17.10
CA GLN A 29 -22.51 -40.00 17.20
C GLN A 29 -23.59 -39.61 16.22
N ILE A 30 -24.75 -39.28 16.75
CA ILE A 30 -25.70 -38.44 16.07
C ILE A 30 -24.83 -37.23 15.79
N VAL A 31 -24.28 -37.21 14.58
CA VAL A 31 -24.00 -35.98 13.88
C VAL A 31 -25.38 -35.34 13.90
N ILE A 32 -25.60 -34.54 14.94
CA ILE A 32 -26.44 -33.38 14.79
C ILE A 32 -25.68 -32.66 13.70
N ALA A 33 -26.04 -32.96 12.45
CA ALA A 33 -25.99 -31.96 11.43
C ALA A 33 -26.71 -30.83 12.14
N GLU A 34 -25.93 -29.85 12.56
CA GLU A 34 -26.46 -28.54 12.84
C GLU A 34 -27.21 -28.24 11.55
N GLN A 35 -28.49 -28.60 11.55
CA GLN A 35 -29.47 -27.95 10.75
C GLN A 35 -29.24 -26.52 11.19
N LEU A 36 -28.48 -25.80 10.36
CA LEU A 36 -28.79 -24.44 10.00
C LEU A 36 -30.31 -24.45 9.80
N SER A 37 -31.03 -24.33 10.91
CA SER A 37 -32.31 -23.70 10.91
C SER A 37 -32.03 -22.41 10.17
N SER A 38 -32.66 -22.27 9.02
CA SER A 38 -32.98 -20.94 8.56
C SER A 38 -33.74 -20.31 9.73
N ASP A 39 -32.99 -19.66 10.62
CA ASP A 39 -33.47 -18.42 11.18
C ASP A 39 -34.00 -17.66 9.97
N ASP A 40 -35.21 -17.14 10.10
CA ASP A 40 -35.89 -16.41 9.04
C ASP A 40 -35.10 -15.11 8.87
N VAL A 41 -33.98 -15.22 8.17
CA VAL A 41 -33.04 -14.16 7.97
C VAL A 41 -33.60 -13.37 6.80
N ASP A 42 -34.01 -12.13 7.06
CA ASP A 42 -34.67 -11.25 6.08
C ASP A 42 -33.71 -10.78 4.93
N TYR A 43 -32.57 -11.46 4.73
CA TYR A 43 -31.65 -11.27 3.60
C TYR A 43 -31.21 -12.62 2.98
N GLU A 44 -30.90 -12.61 1.69
CA GLU A 44 -30.44 -13.78 0.93
C GLU A 44 -28.90 -13.85 0.90
N ASN A 45 -28.33 -15.01 1.20
CA ASN A 45 -26.90 -15.25 0.99
C ASN A 45 -26.63 -15.69 -0.45
N ILE A 46 -25.85 -14.90 -1.21
CA ILE A 46 -25.53 -15.18 -2.61
C ILE A 46 -24.03 -15.43 -2.83
N SER A 47 -23.71 -16.34 -3.77
CA SER A 47 -22.32 -16.55 -4.20
C SER A 47 -21.80 -15.38 -5.04
N VAL A 48 -20.47 -15.18 -5.07
CA VAL A 48 -19.83 -14.20 -5.98
C VAL A 48 -20.18 -14.42 -7.45
N ARG A 49 -20.44 -15.67 -7.87
CA ARG A 49 -20.91 -15.98 -9.23
C ARG A 49 -22.33 -15.46 -9.48
N THR A 50 -23.21 -15.60 -8.51
CA THR A 50 -24.58 -15.06 -8.58
C THR A 50 -24.54 -13.53 -8.59
N ALA A 51 -23.77 -12.92 -7.70
CA ALA A 51 -23.57 -11.47 -7.65
C ALA A 51 -23.03 -10.93 -8.98
N ASN A 52 -21.97 -11.52 -9.54
CA ASN A 52 -21.43 -11.12 -10.85
C ASN A 52 -22.45 -11.29 -11.98
N ARG A 53 -23.31 -12.32 -11.93
CA ARG A 53 -24.40 -12.47 -12.90
C ARG A 53 -25.47 -11.39 -12.73
N MET A 54 -25.81 -10.97 -11.51
CA MET A 54 -26.75 -9.88 -11.26
C MET A 54 -26.19 -8.56 -11.79
N ILE A 55 -24.94 -8.26 -11.47
CA ILE A 55 -24.22 -7.05 -11.92
C ILE A 55 -24.12 -7.02 -13.46
N ARG A 56 -23.70 -8.11 -14.11
CA ARG A 56 -23.55 -8.17 -15.58
C ARG A 56 -24.86 -8.16 -16.36
N LYS A 57 -25.95 -8.63 -15.75
CA LYS A 57 -27.28 -8.64 -16.41
C LYS A 57 -27.93 -7.26 -16.43
N GLN A 58 -27.34 -6.27 -15.78
CA GLN A 58 -28.00 -5.01 -15.55
C GLN A 58 -27.98 -4.10 -16.79
N PHE A 59 -29.19 -3.94 -17.35
CA PHE A 59 -29.68 -2.81 -18.16
C PHE A 59 -30.79 -2.05 -17.40
N SER A 60 -30.93 -2.24 -16.07
CA SER A 60 -32.01 -1.68 -15.24
C SER A 60 -31.46 -0.83 -14.09
N SER A 61 -32.15 0.24 -13.73
CA SER A 61 -31.81 1.20 -12.66
C SER A 61 -31.87 0.64 -11.22
N ASP A 62 -32.15 -0.65 -11.06
CA ASP A 62 -32.78 -1.17 -9.83
C ASP A 62 -31.90 -2.08 -8.95
N LEU A 63 -30.59 -2.20 -9.23
CA LEU A 63 -29.61 -2.90 -8.37
C LEU A 63 -28.65 -1.87 -7.75
N ALA A 64 -28.54 -1.89 -6.43
CA ALA A 64 -27.53 -1.18 -5.68
C ALA A 64 -26.45 -2.15 -5.18
N ILE A 65 -25.19 -1.71 -5.21
CA ILE A 65 -24.06 -2.44 -4.67
C ILE A 65 -23.56 -1.63 -3.47
N ILE A 66 -23.52 -2.21 -2.28
CA ILE A 66 -23.11 -1.54 -1.04
C ILE A 66 -21.82 -2.18 -0.51
N ASP A 67 -20.78 -1.36 -0.40
CA ASP A 67 -19.51 -1.74 0.23
C ASP A 67 -19.46 -1.23 1.66
N VAL A 68 -19.48 -2.15 2.63
CA VAL A 68 -19.46 -1.80 4.06
C VAL A 68 -18.07 -1.79 4.69
N ARG A 69 -17.02 -1.81 3.87
CA ARG A 69 -15.64 -1.63 4.33
C ARG A 69 -15.36 -0.17 4.70
N SER A 70 -14.22 0.07 5.35
CA SER A 70 -13.79 1.43 5.67
C SER A 70 -13.52 2.24 4.40
N ARG A 71 -13.63 3.57 4.49
CA ARG A 71 -13.38 4.48 3.35
C ARG A 71 -12.00 4.27 2.73
N THR A 72 -10.99 3.99 3.55
CA THR A 72 -9.62 3.69 3.11
C THR A 72 -9.56 2.39 2.31
N GLU A 73 -10.19 1.31 2.79
CA GLU A 73 -10.27 0.04 2.03
C GLU A 73 -10.96 0.22 0.67
N CYS A 74 -12.03 1.01 0.60
CA CYS A 74 -12.78 1.24 -0.63
C CYS A 74 -12.05 2.17 -1.61
N ALA A 75 -11.29 3.15 -1.12
CA ALA A 75 -10.52 4.07 -1.95
C ALA A 75 -9.46 3.36 -2.81
N VAL A 76 -8.97 2.21 -2.36
CA VAL A 76 -7.92 1.44 -3.04
C VAL A 76 -8.51 0.52 -4.11
N THR A 77 -9.50 -0.29 -3.74
CA THR A 77 -10.13 -1.28 -4.64
C THR A 77 -11.56 -1.53 -4.19
N HIS A 78 -12.55 -1.46 -5.08
CA HIS A 78 -13.96 -1.78 -4.81
C HIS A 78 -14.67 -2.33 -6.08
N LEU A 79 -15.91 -2.79 -5.96
CA LEU A 79 -16.73 -3.16 -7.12
C LEU A 79 -17.18 -1.88 -7.84
N HIS A 80 -17.20 -1.88 -9.18
CA HIS A 80 -17.63 -0.70 -9.95
C HIS A 80 -19.06 -0.27 -9.57
N ASN A 81 -19.29 1.04 -9.43
CA ASN A 81 -20.53 1.65 -8.94
C ASN A 81 -20.96 1.24 -7.52
N ALA A 82 -20.06 0.67 -6.70
CA ALA A 82 -20.38 0.39 -5.31
C ALA A 82 -20.53 1.69 -4.50
N ILE A 83 -21.61 1.78 -3.74
CA ILE A 83 -21.85 2.84 -2.77
C ILE A 83 -21.13 2.48 -1.47
N VAL A 84 -20.23 3.36 -1.03
CA VAL A 84 -19.41 3.13 0.16
C VAL A 84 -20.12 3.63 1.42
N ILE A 85 -20.49 2.70 2.30
CA ILE A 85 -21.08 3.00 3.61
C ILE A 85 -20.35 2.15 4.65
N PRO A 86 -19.29 2.67 5.28
CA PRO A 86 -18.57 1.91 6.29
C PRO A 86 -19.53 1.34 7.33
N HIS A 87 -19.35 0.08 7.71
CA HIS A 87 -20.24 -0.61 8.66
C HIS A 87 -20.53 0.22 9.93
N LYS A 88 -19.54 0.96 10.44
CA LYS A 88 -19.66 1.83 11.61
C LYS A 88 -20.52 3.09 11.41
N GLU A 89 -20.76 3.48 10.16
CA GLU A 89 -21.57 4.63 9.77
C GLU A 89 -22.98 4.21 9.30
N LEU A 90 -23.25 2.90 9.19
CA LEU A 90 -24.48 2.39 8.59
C LEU A 90 -25.72 2.87 9.34
N GLU A 91 -25.70 2.80 10.67
CA GLU A 91 -26.82 3.23 11.52
C GLU A 91 -27.12 4.73 11.39
N THR A 92 -26.08 5.57 11.33
CA THR A 92 -26.25 7.02 11.27
C THR A 92 -26.59 7.51 9.86
N ARG A 93 -26.33 6.70 8.82
CA ARG A 93 -26.49 7.07 7.41
C ARG A 93 -27.55 6.28 6.67
N ILE A 94 -28.33 5.45 7.34
CA ILE A 94 -29.38 4.65 6.67
C ILE A 94 -30.42 5.51 5.94
N GLY A 95 -30.67 6.74 6.43
CA GLY A 95 -31.55 7.71 5.77
C GLY A 95 -31.09 8.13 4.37
N ASP A 96 -29.78 8.04 4.08
CA ASP A 96 -29.22 8.31 2.75
C ASP A 96 -29.70 7.27 1.71
N PHE A 97 -30.27 6.14 2.16
CA PHE A 97 -30.56 4.95 1.33
C PHE A 97 -32.05 4.61 1.21
N GLU A 98 -32.93 5.47 1.72
CA GLU A 98 -34.39 5.24 1.68
C GLU A 98 -34.92 4.96 0.26
N GLU A 99 -34.31 5.57 -0.77
CA GLU A 99 -34.68 5.33 -2.18
C GLU A 99 -34.43 3.88 -2.63
N TYR A 100 -33.47 3.18 -2.01
CA TYR A 100 -33.08 1.81 -2.37
C TYR A 100 -33.91 0.72 -1.68
N LYS A 101 -34.87 1.06 -0.81
CA LYS A 101 -35.65 0.05 -0.04
C LYS A 101 -36.33 -1.02 -0.88
N LYS A 102 -36.65 -0.72 -2.14
CA LYS A 102 -37.29 -1.63 -3.09
C LYS A 102 -36.35 -2.17 -4.17
N HIS A 103 -35.09 -1.75 -4.17
CA HIS A 103 -34.08 -2.18 -5.12
C HIS A 103 -33.50 -3.52 -4.66
N ASP A 104 -32.96 -4.31 -5.60
CA ASP A 104 -32.04 -5.38 -5.24
C ASP A 104 -30.77 -4.75 -4.66
N ILE A 105 -30.29 -5.24 -3.53
CA ILE A 105 -29.10 -4.72 -2.86
C ILE A 105 -28.10 -5.83 -2.67
N ILE A 106 -26.93 -5.71 -3.27
CA ILE A 106 -25.79 -6.58 -2.96
C ILE A 106 -24.94 -5.90 -1.90
N VAL A 107 -24.81 -6.51 -0.73
CA VAL A 107 -23.95 -6.03 0.35
C VAL A 107 -22.70 -6.88 0.41
N TYR A 108 -21.54 -6.24 0.47
CA TYR A 108 -20.28 -6.94 0.66
C TYR A 108 -19.31 -6.19 1.55
N CYS A 109 -18.36 -6.93 2.10
CA CYS A 109 -17.23 -6.37 2.84
C CYS A 109 -15.92 -7.03 2.39
N ARG A 110 -14.90 -7.09 3.26
CA ARG A 110 -13.63 -7.74 2.91
C ARG A 110 -13.80 -9.26 2.72
N SER A 111 -14.17 -9.97 3.78
CA SER A 111 -14.23 -11.44 3.82
C SER A 111 -15.65 -12.01 4.01
N GLY A 112 -16.67 -11.15 4.10
CA GLY A 112 -18.08 -11.54 4.32
C GLY A 112 -18.60 -11.31 5.75
N TYR A 113 -17.73 -11.07 6.74
CA TYR A 113 -18.16 -10.93 8.14
C TYR A 113 -19.00 -9.67 8.41
N ARG A 114 -18.47 -8.48 8.08
CA ARG A 114 -19.17 -7.19 8.29
C ARG A 114 -20.45 -7.05 7.43
N SER A 115 -20.50 -7.74 6.29
CA SER A 115 -21.65 -7.66 5.40
C SER A 115 -22.83 -8.49 5.88
N ILE A 116 -22.61 -9.50 6.73
CA ILE A 116 -23.69 -10.21 7.44
C ILE A 116 -24.43 -9.22 8.34
N GLU A 117 -23.72 -8.59 9.28
CA GLU A 117 -24.27 -7.61 10.22
C GLU A 117 -24.97 -6.45 9.49
N ALA A 118 -24.37 -5.95 8.40
CA ALA A 118 -24.99 -4.91 7.58
C ALA A 118 -26.24 -5.38 6.84
N SER A 119 -26.28 -6.62 6.36
CA SER A 119 -27.43 -7.15 5.63
C SER A 119 -28.63 -7.36 6.56
N GLU A 120 -28.38 -7.86 7.77
CA GLU A 120 -29.37 -7.94 8.85
C GLU A 120 -29.93 -6.57 9.17
N PHE A 121 -29.04 -5.61 9.42
CA PHE A 121 -29.43 -4.25 9.75
C PHE A 121 -30.31 -3.62 8.66
N LEU A 122 -29.95 -3.77 7.38
CA LEU A 122 -30.76 -3.24 6.28
C LEU A 122 -32.12 -3.94 6.21
N ALA A 123 -32.16 -5.25 6.34
CA ALA A 123 -33.40 -6.00 6.29
C ALA A 123 -34.38 -5.59 7.41
N ASP A 124 -33.88 -5.48 8.64
CA ASP A 124 -34.63 -5.00 9.82
C ASP A 124 -35.22 -3.59 9.65
N HIS A 125 -34.61 -2.78 8.78
CA HIS A 125 -35.02 -1.40 8.49
C HIS A 125 -35.86 -1.26 7.22
N GLY A 126 -36.42 -2.37 6.71
CA GLY A 126 -37.44 -2.38 5.67
C GLY A 126 -36.89 -2.37 4.24
N PHE A 127 -35.63 -2.79 4.05
CA PHE A 127 -35.08 -3.09 2.74
C PHE A 127 -35.47 -4.51 2.33
N VAL A 128 -36.16 -4.66 1.21
CA VAL A 128 -36.91 -5.90 0.90
C VAL A 128 -36.10 -6.96 0.16
N HIS A 129 -35.05 -6.55 -0.57
CA HIS A 129 -34.26 -7.43 -1.44
C HIS A 129 -32.77 -7.31 -1.13
N VAL A 130 -32.39 -7.70 0.10
CA VAL A 130 -31.00 -7.65 0.56
C VAL A 130 -30.28 -8.96 0.25
N HIS A 131 -29.13 -8.87 -0.39
CA HIS A 131 -28.30 -10.00 -0.81
C HIS A 131 -26.88 -9.87 -0.22
N ASN A 132 -26.54 -10.68 0.77
CA ASN A 132 -25.18 -10.74 1.32
C ASN A 132 -24.26 -11.54 0.37
N MET A 133 -23.20 -10.92 -0.14
CA MET A 133 -22.23 -11.58 -0.99
C MET A 133 -21.22 -12.38 -0.16
N ILE A 134 -21.39 -13.70 -0.15
CA ILE A 134 -20.56 -14.64 0.61
C ILE A 134 -19.09 -14.51 0.19
N GLY A 135 -18.19 -14.41 1.18
CA GLY A 135 -16.74 -14.29 0.97
C GLY A 135 -16.26 -12.88 0.63
N GLY A 136 -17.18 -11.93 0.45
CA GLY A 136 -16.86 -10.53 0.20
C GLY A 136 -16.00 -10.29 -1.05
N ILE A 137 -15.24 -9.20 -1.03
CA ILE A 137 -14.36 -8.82 -2.15
C ILE A 137 -13.19 -9.80 -2.35
N LEU A 138 -12.76 -10.52 -1.30
CA LEU A 138 -11.70 -11.52 -1.44
C LEU A 138 -12.12 -12.68 -2.35
N ALA A 139 -13.32 -13.24 -2.12
CA ALA A 139 -13.86 -14.29 -2.99
C ALA A 139 -14.15 -13.77 -4.42
N TRP A 140 -14.47 -12.48 -4.56
CA TRP A 140 -14.67 -11.85 -5.86
C TRP A 140 -13.37 -11.76 -6.67
N ILE A 141 -12.28 -11.38 -6.00
CA ILE A 141 -10.93 -11.34 -6.58
C ILE A 141 -10.47 -12.75 -6.99
N ASP A 142 -10.63 -13.74 -6.11
CA ASP A 142 -10.25 -15.14 -6.38
C ASP A 142 -11.01 -15.72 -7.60
N ALA A 143 -12.27 -15.30 -7.78
CA ALA A 143 -13.07 -15.67 -8.95
C ALA A 143 -12.66 -14.94 -10.26
N GLY A 144 -11.72 -13.98 -10.20
CA GLY A 144 -11.20 -13.25 -11.36
C GLY A 144 -12.20 -12.26 -11.97
N TYR A 145 -13.12 -11.72 -11.17
CA TYR A 145 -14.11 -10.75 -11.64
C TYR A 145 -13.57 -9.30 -11.61
N SER A 146 -14.15 -8.44 -12.45
CA SER A 146 -13.69 -7.06 -12.64
C SER A 146 -13.83 -6.23 -11.35
N LEU A 147 -12.85 -5.36 -11.10
CA LEU A 147 -12.82 -4.44 -9.97
C LEU A 147 -12.58 -3.04 -10.48
N TYR A 148 -13.09 -2.07 -9.75
CA TYR A 148 -12.58 -0.71 -9.81
C TYR A 148 -11.40 -0.62 -8.84
N THR A 149 -10.19 -0.45 -9.37
CA THR A 149 -8.99 -0.28 -8.56
C THR A 149 -8.06 0.73 -9.20
N THR A 150 -7.50 1.58 -8.35
CA THR A 150 -6.44 2.53 -8.72
C THR A 150 -5.14 2.16 -8.02
N SER A 151 -5.05 0.95 -7.46
CA SER A 151 -3.86 0.53 -6.72
C SER A 151 -3.60 -0.96 -6.82
N HIS A 152 -2.37 -1.32 -7.14
CA HIS A 152 -1.94 -2.70 -7.30
C HIS A 152 -0.67 -2.97 -6.51
N HIS A 153 -0.50 -4.24 -6.14
CA HIS A 153 0.79 -4.78 -5.73
C HIS A 153 1.38 -5.58 -6.90
N ALA A 154 2.56 -5.18 -7.36
CA ALA A 154 3.28 -5.83 -8.43
C ALA A 154 4.54 -6.50 -7.86
N THR A 155 4.60 -7.82 -7.97
CA THR A 155 5.79 -8.60 -7.66
C THR A 155 6.59 -8.89 -8.92
N VAL A 156 7.86 -8.48 -8.92
CA VAL A 156 8.81 -8.64 -10.01
C VAL A 156 9.78 -9.78 -9.72
N ASN A 157 9.89 -10.71 -10.67
CA ASN A 157 10.89 -11.78 -10.64
C ASN A 157 11.73 -11.71 -11.91
N ILE A 158 13.06 -11.57 -11.77
CA ILE A 158 14.00 -11.58 -12.89
C ILE A 158 14.73 -12.91 -12.92
N ILE A 159 14.42 -13.74 -13.92
CA ILE A 159 15.00 -15.08 -14.08
C ILE A 159 15.72 -15.11 -15.43
N GLU A 160 17.04 -15.28 -15.41
CA GLU A 160 17.88 -15.32 -16.63
C GLU A 160 17.68 -14.10 -17.54
N GLY A 161 17.49 -12.91 -16.95
CA GLY A 161 17.22 -11.66 -17.68
C GLY A 161 15.77 -11.49 -18.16
N ASN A 162 14.91 -12.50 -17.99
CA ASN A 162 13.49 -12.40 -18.27
C ASN A 162 12.72 -11.87 -17.05
N ILE A 163 11.98 -10.78 -17.26
CA ILE A 163 11.15 -10.15 -16.23
C ILE A 163 9.77 -10.80 -16.25
N LYS A 164 9.41 -11.50 -15.18
CA LYS A 164 8.07 -12.05 -14.92
C LYS A 164 7.36 -11.19 -13.89
N LEU A 165 6.09 -10.88 -14.16
CA LEU A 165 5.27 -9.97 -13.36
C LEU A 165 4.02 -10.68 -12.84
N GLN A 166 3.83 -10.66 -11.53
CA GLN A 166 2.57 -10.95 -10.87
C GLN A 166 2.01 -9.61 -10.38
N ILE A 167 0.78 -9.28 -10.77
CA ILE A 167 0.14 -8.01 -10.42
C ILE A 167 -1.24 -8.35 -9.90
N GLU A 168 -1.54 -7.89 -8.70
CA GLU A 168 -2.79 -8.13 -8.01
C GLU A 168 -3.32 -6.79 -7.49
N PRO A 169 -4.65 -6.60 -7.40
CA PRO A 169 -5.21 -5.42 -6.76
C PRO A 169 -4.65 -5.29 -5.34
N ALA A 170 -4.21 -4.08 -4.97
CA ALA A 170 -3.80 -3.82 -3.62
C ALA A 170 -5.04 -3.96 -2.73
N LEU A 171 -4.97 -4.91 -1.81
CA LEU A 171 -5.91 -4.99 -0.71
C LEU A 171 -5.20 -4.36 0.47
N LEU A 172 -5.70 -3.21 0.94
CA LEU A 172 -5.33 -2.79 2.28
C LEU A 172 -5.86 -3.85 3.23
N ASP A 173 -4.96 -4.66 3.77
CA ASP A 173 -5.18 -5.15 5.11
C ASP A 173 -5.35 -3.91 6.01
N PRO A 174 -6.34 -3.87 6.92
CA PRO A 174 -6.29 -2.90 7.99
C PRO A 174 -4.93 -3.10 8.67
N VAL A 175 -3.98 -2.21 8.37
CA VAL A 175 -2.68 -2.21 9.02
C VAL A 175 -2.99 -1.88 10.47
N ASP A 176 -3.11 -2.92 11.30
CA ASP A 176 -2.89 -2.75 12.71
C ASP A 176 -1.40 -2.48 12.83
N CYS A 177 -1.04 -1.20 12.94
CA CYS A 177 0.35 -0.76 12.97
C CYS A 177 1.12 -1.30 14.20
N GLY A 178 0.55 -2.23 14.98
CA GLY A 178 1.07 -2.72 16.25
C GLY A 178 1.08 -1.65 17.34
N CYS A 179 0.69 -0.40 17.03
CA CYS A 179 0.65 0.71 17.98
C CYS A 179 -0.53 0.61 18.96
N ARG A 180 -1.32 -0.47 18.88
CA ARG A 180 -2.51 -0.70 19.69
C ARG A 180 -2.28 -1.76 20.76
N ASP A 181 -1.06 -1.92 21.26
CA ASP A 181 -0.85 -2.64 22.51
C ASP A 181 -0.88 -1.70 23.73
N GLN A 182 -1.57 -2.19 24.74
CA GLN A 182 -2.07 -1.49 25.90
C GLN A 182 -0.95 -1.33 26.95
N ASN A 183 -0.94 -0.20 27.67
CA ASN A 183 -0.12 0.05 28.88
C ASN A 183 1.41 0.26 28.73
N GLN A 184 1.95 0.64 27.57
CA GLN A 184 3.29 1.24 27.53
C GLN A 184 3.20 2.77 27.67
N PRO A 185 4.01 3.41 28.55
CA PRO A 185 4.09 4.86 28.58
C PRO A 185 4.56 5.34 27.21
N ARG A 186 3.81 6.28 26.62
CA ARG A 186 4.26 7.01 25.42
C ARG A 186 5.60 7.65 25.75
N LEU A 187 6.70 7.09 25.27
CA LEU A 187 8.01 7.75 25.23
C LEU A 187 7.99 8.79 24.11
N ILE A 188 7.06 9.74 24.16
CA ILE A 188 7.15 10.98 23.38
C ILE A 188 7.79 12.00 24.31
N ASN A 189 9.10 11.84 24.57
CA ASN A 189 9.85 12.88 25.25
C ASN A 189 10.89 13.44 24.30
N SER A 190 10.44 14.49 23.62
CA SER A 190 11.15 15.45 22.76
C SER A 190 11.35 15.04 21.29
N MET A 191 10.63 15.74 20.41
CA MET A 191 11.14 16.05 19.08
C MET A 191 12.17 17.17 19.21
N PRO A 192 13.15 17.28 18.29
CA PRO A 192 14.10 18.37 18.31
C PRO A 192 13.36 19.72 18.29
N THR A 193 13.66 20.57 19.28
CA THR A 193 12.99 21.88 19.40
C THR A 193 13.56 22.93 18.46
N GLU A 194 14.79 22.72 17.97
CA GLU A 194 15.48 23.63 17.07
C GLU A 194 16.42 22.83 16.16
N ILE A 195 16.38 23.10 14.85
CA ILE A 195 17.28 22.54 13.85
C ILE A 195 17.89 23.73 13.10
N VAL A 196 19.19 23.93 13.25
CA VAL A 196 19.94 24.96 12.54
C VAL A 196 20.76 24.29 11.45
N SER A 197 20.60 24.76 10.21
CA SER A 197 21.42 24.31 9.09
C SER A 197 22.40 25.42 8.69
N THR A 198 23.67 25.06 8.56
CA THR A 198 24.73 25.98 8.13
C THR A 198 25.46 25.39 6.93
N VAL A 199 25.39 26.04 5.78
CA VAL A 199 26.19 25.67 4.61
C VAL A 199 27.62 26.16 4.84
N MET A 200 28.55 25.22 5.01
CA MET A 200 29.95 25.53 5.29
C MET A 200 30.73 25.80 4.00
N GLN A 201 30.47 25.00 2.97
CA GLN A 201 31.15 25.07 1.70
C GLN A 201 30.22 24.59 0.60
N GLN A 202 30.19 25.33 -0.50
CA GLN A 202 29.47 24.95 -1.69
C GLN A 202 30.34 25.29 -2.90
N ASP A 203 30.69 24.25 -3.66
CA ASP A 203 31.30 24.40 -4.98
C ASP A 203 30.35 23.87 -6.06
N SER A 204 30.81 23.77 -7.31
CA SER A 204 29.94 23.36 -8.42
C SER A 204 29.39 21.94 -8.27
N ASN A 205 30.10 21.06 -7.55
CA ASN A 205 29.79 19.64 -7.47
C ASN A 205 29.64 19.13 -6.04
N GLN A 206 30.02 19.89 -5.01
CA GLN A 206 29.96 19.44 -3.63
C GLN A 206 29.35 20.52 -2.73
N THR A 207 28.42 20.10 -1.88
CA THR A 207 27.86 20.90 -0.80
C THR A 207 28.18 20.22 0.52
N ARG A 208 28.83 20.95 1.43
CA ARG A 208 29.06 20.56 2.81
C ARG A 208 28.23 21.45 3.71
N MET A 209 27.37 20.83 4.51
CA MET A 209 26.52 21.50 5.48
C MET A 209 26.66 20.84 6.84
N THR A 210 26.47 21.62 7.90
CA THR A 210 26.32 21.11 9.26
C THR A 210 24.90 21.37 9.71
N LEU A 211 24.23 20.31 10.19
CA LEU A 211 22.96 20.39 10.89
C LEU A 211 23.25 20.27 12.37
N SER A 212 22.85 21.27 13.15
CA SER A 212 22.93 21.22 14.61
C SER A 212 21.50 21.21 15.16
N TYR A 213 21.16 20.25 16.01
CA TYR A 213 19.83 20.16 16.61
C TYR A 213 19.90 19.87 18.11
N LEU A 214 18.92 20.39 18.85
CA LEU A 214 18.83 20.22 20.30
C LEU A 214 17.84 19.10 20.64
N LEU A 215 18.29 18.08 21.37
CA LEU A 215 17.46 17.00 21.89
C LEU A 215 17.74 16.80 23.37
N ASN A 216 16.71 16.86 24.23
CA ASN A 216 16.85 16.72 25.68
C ASN A 216 17.89 17.65 26.35
N GLY A 217 18.17 18.82 25.76
CA GLY A 217 19.16 19.78 26.27
C GLY A 217 20.61 19.51 25.84
N GLU A 218 20.84 18.48 25.03
CA GLU A 218 22.12 18.21 24.38
C GLU A 218 22.06 18.61 22.90
N THR A 219 23.13 19.24 22.42
CA THR A 219 23.27 19.61 21.01
C THR A 219 23.95 18.47 20.26
N TYR A 220 23.32 18.04 19.17
CA TYR A 220 23.85 17.06 18.26
C TYR A 220 24.24 17.74 16.96
N GLU A 221 25.41 17.42 16.42
CA GLU A 221 25.86 17.93 15.12
C GLU A 221 25.98 16.80 14.11
N VAL A 222 25.52 17.07 12.90
CA VAL A 222 25.60 16.17 11.75
C VAL A 222 26.24 16.93 10.61
N THR A 223 27.40 16.46 10.16
CA THR A 223 28.02 16.98 8.94
C THR A 223 27.49 16.19 7.75
N ILE A 224 26.86 16.87 6.79
CA ILE A 224 26.37 16.27 5.55
C ILE A 224 27.24 16.76 4.40
N VAL A 225 27.80 15.83 3.65
CA VAL A 225 28.55 16.11 2.43
C VAL A 225 27.81 15.47 1.26
N ARG A 226 27.28 16.31 0.37
CA ARG A 226 26.60 15.90 -0.85
C ARG A 226 27.51 16.19 -2.03
N THR A 227 27.74 15.19 -2.87
CA THR A 227 28.58 15.27 -4.07
C THR A 227 27.76 14.88 -5.31
N LEU A 228 27.70 15.77 -6.28
CA LEU A 228 27.17 15.52 -7.62
C LEU A 228 28.16 14.65 -8.40
N MET A 229 27.77 13.41 -8.64
CA MET A 229 28.59 12.40 -9.31
C MET A 229 28.41 12.45 -10.84
N TRP A 230 27.19 12.75 -11.27
CA TRP A 230 26.83 12.80 -12.68
C TRP A 230 25.60 13.67 -12.88
N ASN A 231 25.54 14.36 -14.02
CA ASN A 231 24.38 15.11 -14.47
C ASN A 231 24.11 14.86 -15.96
N TYR A 232 22.85 15.00 -16.34
CA TYR A 232 22.37 14.90 -17.70
C TYR A 232 21.31 15.96 -17.95
N ILE A 233 21.42 16.63 -19.09
CA ILE A 233 20.46 17.65 -19.52
C ILE A 233 20.22 17.43 -21.01
N GLU A 234 18.95 17.29 -21.39
CA GLU A 234 18.49 17.26 -22.77
C GLU A 234 17.37 18.28 -22.89
N LEU A 235 17.61 19.34 -23.66
CA LEU A 235 16.65 20.39 -23.91
C LEU A 235 16.02 20.15 -25.28
N GLY A 236 14.69 20.07 -25.31
CA GLY A 236 13.90 19.90 -26.51
C GLY A 236 12.88 21.03 -26.66
N GLU A 237 12.18 21.04 -27.79
CA GLU A 237 11.09 22.00 -28.03
C GLU A 237 9.86 21.66 -27.17
N ASP A 238 9.52 20.37 -27.07
CA ASP A 238 8.30 19.90 -26.39
C ASP A 238 8.53 19.43 -24.94
N PHE A 239 9.78 19.13 -24.58
CA PHE A 239 10.13 18.64 -23.25
C PHE A 239 11.57 18.96 -22.88
N ASN A 240 11.83 18.99 -21.57
CA ASN A 240 13.18 19.06 -21.01
C ASN A 240 13.42 17.85 -20.11
N ARG A 241 14.49 17.09 -20.37
CA ARG A 241 14.94 16.02 -19.48
C ARG A 241 16.13 16.47 -18.66
N THR A 242 16.09 16.18 -17.38
CA THR A 242 17.21 16.37 -16.45
C THR A 242 17.39 15.11 -15.64
N ALA A 243 18.63 14.68 -15.45
CA ALA A 243 18.96 13.60 -14.53
C ALA A 243 20.20 13.96 -13.72
N SER A 244 20.31 13.43 -12.51
CA SER A 244 21.48 13.59 -11.66
C SER A 244 21.66 12.38 -10.76
N LEU A 245 22.92 11.99 -10.56
CA LEU A 245 23.31 11.07 -9.51
C LEU A 245 24.09 11.85 -8.45
N THR A 246 23.61 11.83 -7.21
CA THR A 246 24.32 12.43 -6.08
C THR A 246 24.71 11.37 -5.06
N TYR A 247 25.91 11.46 -4.50
CA TYR A 247 26.36 10.69 -3.35
C TYR A 247 26.31 11.59 -2.12
N THR A 248 25.67 11.12 -1.05
CA THR A 248 25.58 11.84 0.21
C THR A 248 26.18 10.99 1.33
N GLU A 249 27.04 11.63 2.13
CA GLU A 249 27.60 11.07 3.35
C GLU A 249 27.25 11.99 4.53
N SER A 250 26.42 11.48 5.44
CA SER A 250 26.09 12.14 6.70
C SER A 250 26.93 11.52 7.82
N MET A 251 27.63 12.34 8.58
CA MET A 251 28.55 11.93 9.64
C MET A 251 28.15 12.57 10.96
N THR A 252 28.05 11.75 11.99
CA THR A 252 28.02 12.15 13.40
C THR A 252 29.35 11.77 14.06
N GLU A 253 29.52 12.05 15.35
CA GLU A 253 30.71 11.61 16.10
C GLU A 253 30.88 10.08 16.08
N ASP A 254 29.76 9.35 16.20
CA ASP A 254 29.77 7.89 16.39
C ASP A 254 29.52 7.08 15.11
N SER A 255 29.00 7.71 14.05
CA SER A 255 28.49 6.98 12.90
C SER A 255 28.58 7.76 11.60
N SER A 256 28.62 7.03 10.48
CA SER A 256 28.41 7.62 9.16
C SER A 256 27.36 6.82 8.41
N PHE A 257 26.56 7.52 7.62
CA PHE A 257 25.62 6.92 6.70
C PHE A 257 25.82 7.47 5.31
N LYS A 258 25.68 6.58 4.33
CA LYS A 258 26.05 6.81 2.95
C LYS A 258 24.90 6.38 2.07
N PHE A 259 24.58 7.16 1.07
CA PHE A 259 23.60 6.77 0.07
C PHE A 259 23.87 7.48 -1.26
N TYR A 260 23.31 6.92 -2.32
CA TYR A 260 23.22 7.56 -3.61
C TYR A 260 21.77 7.91 -3.90
N GLN A 261 21.54 9.01 -4.59
CA GLN A 261 20.24 9.40 -5.10
C GLN A 261 20.33 9.59 -6.61
N LEU A 262 19.64 8.74 -7.35
CA LEU A 262 19.42 8.94 -8.78
C LEU A 262 18.08 9.66 -8.94
N ARG A 263 18.12 10.90 -9.42
CA ARG A 263 16.93 11.69 -9.74
C ARG A 263 16.85 11.90 -11.25
N TYR A 264 15.68 11.68 -11.82
CA TYR A 264 15.39 11.89 -13.22
C TYR A 264 14.05 12.57 -13.35
N GLN A 265 13.98 13.58 -14.20
CA GLN A 265 12.79 14.38 -14.38
C GLN A 265 12.62 14.72 -15.85
N VAL A 266 11.38 14.62 -16.32
CA VAL A 266 10.98 15.07 -17.65
C VAL A 266 9.85 16.06 -17.48
N LYS A 267 10.08 17.29 -17.93
CA LYS A 267 9.08 18.36 -17.89
C LYS A 267 8.54 18.57 -19.29
N HIS A 268 7.27 18.21 -19.48
CA HIS A 268 6.46 18.57 -20.65
C HIS A 268 5.71 19.88 -20.38
N THR A 269 4.99 20.39 -21.38
CA THR A 269 4.09 21.55 -21.23
C THR A 269 2.90 21.28 -20.31
N ASP A 270 2.41 20.05 -20.26
CA ASP A 270 1.17 19.64 -19.61
C ASP A 270 1.38 18.61 -18.48
N SER A 271 2.61 18.16 -18.26
CA SER A 271 2.93 17.11 -17.30
C SER A 271 4.38 17.14 -16.84
N VAL A 272 4.63 16.55 -15.67
CA VAL A 272 5.96 16.32 -15.12
C VAL A 272 6.09 14.86 -14.72
N PHE A 273 7.05 14.18 -15.32
CA PHE A 273 7.48 12.85 -14.89
C PHE A 273 8.68 13.00 -13.95
N VAL A 274 8.66 12.29 -12.82
CA VAL A 274 9.78 12.25 -11.88
C VAL A 274 10.05 10.80 -11.48
N ALA A 275 11.29 10.36 -11.62
CA ALA A 275 11.78 9.14 -11.01
C ALA A 275 12.89 9.49 -10.00
N SER A 276 12.80 8.97 -8.79
CA SER A 276 13.80 9.16 -7.74
C SER A 276 14.09 7.83 -7.06
N THR A 277 15.34 7.37 -7.16
CA THR A 277 15.83 6.15 -6.48
C THR A 277 16.83 6.52 -5.42
N LEU A 278 16.57 6.12 -4.17
CA LEU A 278 17.51 6.13 -3.06
C LEU A 278 18.21 4.76 -3.00
N LEU A 279 19.54 4.76 -2.99
CA LEU A 279 20.37 3.56 -3.01
C LEU A 279 21.30 3.54 -1.80
N THR A 280 21.22 2.48 -0.99
CA THR A 280 22.18 2.30 0.12
C THR A 280 23.31 1.38 -0.33
N PRO A 281 24.58 1.81 -0.25
CA PRO A 281 25.71 0.94 -0.55
C PRO A 281 25.78 -0.19 0.47
N PHE A 282 26.08 -1.41 0.00
CA PHE A 282 26.39 -2.54 0.87
C PHE A 282 27.90 -2.83 0.85
N ASP A 283 28.48 -2.85 -0.35
CA ASP A 283 29.92 -2.94 -0.56
C ASP A 283 30.34 -2.14 -1.81
N SER A 284 31.60 -2.27 -2.22
CA SER A 284 32.14 -1.57 -3.40
C SER A 284 31.44 -1.90 -4.72
N ARG A 285 30.76 -3.05 -4.81
CA ARG A 285 30.17 -3.62 -6.03
C ARG A 285 28.65 -3.78 -5.97
N THR A 286 28.02 -3.68 -4.80
CA THR A 286 26.59 -3.93 -4.62
C THR A 286 25.88 -2.89 -3.74
N TYR A 287 24.58 -2.72 -3.99
CA TYR A 287 23.68 -1.97 -3.12
C TYR A 287 22.91 -2.91 -2.20
N GLY A 288 22.73 -2.51 -0.95
CA GLY A 288 21.96 -3.26 0.04
C GLY A 288 20.47 -3.07 -0.16
N SER A 289 20.07 -1.83 -0.49
CA SER A 289 18.68 -1.53 -0.82
C SER A 289 18.53 -0.45 -1.89
N ALA A 290 17.40 -0.49 -2.60
CA ALA A 290 16.90 0.56 -3.47
C ALA A 290 15.43 0.84 -3.12
N PHE A 291 15.11 2.11 -2.91
CA PHE A 291 13.73 2.60 -2.87
C PHE A 291 13.51 3.57 -4.02
N THR A 292 12.62 3.21 -4.95
CA THR A 292 12.33 4.02 -6.14
C THR A 292 10.91 4.55 -6.12
N SER A 293 10.73 5.86 -6.26
CA SER A 293 9.42 6.48 -6.52
C SER A 293 9.38 6.99 -7.95
N ILE A 294 8.37 6.57 -8.71
CA ILE A 294 8.08 7.05 -10.06
C ILE A 294 6.73 7.76 -10.02
N MET A 295 6.70 9.00 -10.46
CA MET A 295 5.52 9.86 -10.41
C MET A 295 5.26 10.46 -11.78
N TYR A 296 4.01 10.38 -12.23
CA TYR A 296 3.48 11.15 -13.33
C TYR A 296 2.52 12.22 -12.79
N ILE A 297 2.85 13.48 -13.02
CA ILE A 297 2.17 14.63 -12.43
C ILE A 297 1.56 15.45 -13.57
N PRO A 298 0.26 15.31 -13.87
CA PRO A 298 -0.40 16.18 -14.83
C PRO A 298 -0.52 17.61 -14.29
N VAL A 299 -0.45 18.61 -15.18
CA VAL A 299 -0.67 20.03 -14.84
C VAL A 299 -2.14 20.27 -14.48
N GLU A 300 -3.07 19.64 -15.21
CA GLU A 300 -4.47 19.61 -14.83
C GLU A 300 -4.68 18.68 -13.64
N LYS A 301 -5.41 19.15 -12.62
CA LYS A 301 -5.69 18.35 -11.43
C LYS A 301 -6.50 17.12 -11.80
N SER A 302 -5.91 15.94 -11.61
CA SER A 302 -6.64 14.67 -11.65
C SER A 302 -7.49 14.53 -10.40
N LYS A 303 -8.76 14.12 -10.56
CA LYS A 303 -9.65 13.81 -9.42
C LYS A 303 -9.29 12.49 -8.74
N ILE A 304 -8.54 11.64 -9.43
CA ILE A 304 -8.18 10.30 -9.01
C ILE A 304 -6.67 10.15 -9.12
N THR A 305 -6.10 9.51 -8.10
CA THR A 305 -4.69 9.16 -8.02
C THR A 305 -4.55 7.65 -8.07
N THR A 306 -3.54 7.16 -8.78
CA THR A 306 -3.18 5.74 -8.75
C THR A 306 -1.91 5.51 -7.92
N LEU A 307 -1.78 4.32 -7.32
CA LEU A 307 -0.62 3.91 -6.54
C LEU A 307 -0.31 2.43 -6.77
N GLU A 308 0.81 2.16 -7.43
CA GLU A 308 1.32 0.80 -7.59
C GLU A 308 2.49 0.60 -6.66
N ILE A 309 2.41 -0.40 -5.78
CA ILE A 309 3.54 -0.87 -4.97
C ILE A 309 4.27 -1.93 -5.80
N VAL A 310 5.58 -1.80 -5.93
CA VAL A 310 6.39 -2.69 -6.77
C VAL A 310 7.55 -3.26 -5.97
N ASP A 311 7.48 -4.57 -5.71
CA ASP A 311 8.50 -5.31 -4.96
C ASP A 311 9.22 -6.31 -5.85
N PHE A 312 10.51 -6.53 -5.59
CA PHE A 312 11.30 -7.52 -6.32
C PHE A 312 11.66 -8.68 -5.40
N ASN A 313 11.42 -9.89 -5.87
CA ASN A 313 11.86 -11.12 -5.19
C ASN A 313 13.30 -11.51 -5.55
N THR A 314 13.91 -10.79 -6.49
CA THR A 314 15.23 -11.09 -7.04
C THR A 314 16.06 -9.83 -7.08
N SER A 315 17.34 -9.96 -6.78
CA SER A 315 18.31 -8.87 -6.98
C SER A 315 18.40 -8.48 -8.45
N ALA A 316 18.61 -7.19 -8.72
CA ALA A 316 18.63 -6.66 -10.09
C ALA A 316 19.59 -5.47 -10.20
N LEU A 317 20.16 -5.30 -11.40
CA LEU A 317 20.92 -4.09 -11.74
C LEU A 317 19.98 -2.87 -11.74
N LEU A 318 20.48 -1.68 -11.42
CA LEU A 318 19.68 -0.45 -11.39
C LEU A 318 18.96 -0.20 -12.73
N SER A 319 19.62 -0.44 -13.85
CA SER A 319 19.01 -0.33 -15.18
C SER A 319 17.90 -1.37 -15.41
N GLN A 320 18.04 -2.58 -14.88
CA GLN A 320 17.02 -3.63 -14.96
C GLN A 320 15.80 -3.30 -14.09
N GLN A 321 16.01 -2.65 -12.94
CA GLN A 321 14.92 -2.15 -12.09
C GLN A 321 14.02 -1.19 -12.87
N TYR A 322 14.59 -0.18 -13.53
CA TYR A 322 13.83 0.75 -14.38
C TYR A 322 13.15 0.10 -15.58
N LEU A 323 13.78 -0.90 -16.19
CA LEU A 323 13.12 -1.67 -17.24
C LEU A 323 11.91 -2.46 -16.69
N ALA A 324 12.01 -2.99 -15.48
CA ALA A 324 10.92 -3.70 -14.82
C ALA A 324 9.78 -2.76 -14.40
N TYR A 325 10.08 -1.61 -13.80
CA TYR A 325 9.07 -0.57 -13.50
C TYR A 325 8.30 -0.18 -14.76
N GLY A 326 9.01 0.04 -15.89
CA GLY A 326 8.35 0.34 -17.16
C GLY A 326 7.45 -0.80 -17.66
N LYS A 327 7.84 -2.07 -17.47
CA LYS A 327 6.97 -3.22 -17.81
C LYS A 327 5.75 -3.34 -16.90
N VAL A 328 5.89 -3.03 -15.61
CA VAL A 328 4.76 -2.96 -14.66
C VAL A 328 3.78 -1.89 -15.14
N ALA A 329 4.28 -0.68 -15.41
CA ALA A 329 3.48 0.42 -15.93
C ALA A 329 2.74 0.03 -17.24
N ASN A 330 3.44 -0.58 -18.20
CA ASN A 330 2.79 -1.02 -19.45
C ASN A 330 1.65 -2.01 -19.22
N LYS A 331 1.86 -3.00 -18.33
CA LYS A 331 0.87 -4.05 -18.08
C LYS A 331 -0.38 -3.49 -17.41
N ILE A 332 -0.21 -2.59 -16.45
CA ILE A 332 -1.32 -1.90 -15.76
C ILE A 332 -2.01 -0.91 -16.70
N GLY A 333 -1.25 -0.08 -17.44
CA GLY A 333 -1.80 0.86 -18.42
C GLY A 333 -2.68 0.19 -19.47
N LYS A 334 -2.27 -0.98 -20.00
CA LYS A 334 -3.09 -1.79 -20.92
C LYS A 334 -4.36 -2.35 -20.29
N ALA A 335 -4.38 -2.57 -18.97
CA ALA A 335 -5.60 -2.98 -18.27
C ALA A 335 -6.55 -1.79 -18.16
N TYR A 336 -6.03 -0.61 -17.82
CA TYR A 336 -6.78 0.64 -17.78
C TYR A 336 -7.39 1.03 -19.12
N GLU A 337 -6.65 0.92 -20.23
CA GLU A 337 -7.16 1.19 -21.59
C GLU A 337 -8.37 0.32 -21.99
N LYS A 338 -8.48 -0.87 -21.39
CA LYS A 338 -9.56 -1.83 -21.67
C LYS A 338 -10.70 -1.73 -20.67
N SER A 339 -10.61 -0.82 -19.71
CA SER A 339 -11.66 -0.59 -18.73
C SER A 339 -12.90 0.00 -19.41
N ASP A 340 -14.08 -0.40 -18.94
CA ASP A 340 -15.34 0.26 -19.31
C ASP A 340 -15.52 1.61 -18.58
N ASP A 341 -14.60 1.95 -17.67
CA ASP A 341 -14.60 3.19 -16.89
C ASP A 341 -13.78 4.30 -17.59
N GLU A 342 -14.44 5.36 -18.02
CA GLU A 342 -13.82 6.50 -18.73
C GLU A 342 -12.71 7.20 -17.94
N MET A 343 -12.74 7.17 -16.60
CA MET A 343 -11.68 7.77 -15.77
C MET A 343 -10.46 6.87 -15.75
N LEU A 344 -10.64 5.55 -15.67
CA LEU A 344 -9.53 4.60 -15.73
C LEU A 344 -8.83 4.63 -17.10
N VAL A 345 -9.58 4.73 -18.20
CA VAL A 345 -9.03 4.79 -19.55
C VAL A 345 -7.99 5.92 -19.70
N GLN A 346 -8.17 7.05 -19.01
CA GLN A 346 -7.24 8.19 -19.04
C GLN A 346 -5.85 7.85 -18.49
N PHE A 347 -5.74 6.89 -17.56
CA PHE A 347 -4.45 6.45 -17.01
C PHE A 347 -3.65 5.60 -17.99
N GLY A 348 -4.30 5.00 -18.99
CA GLY A 348 -3.64 4.18 -20.01
C GLY A 348 -2.47 4.90 -20.67
N GLU A 349 -2.74 6.07 -21.27
CA GLU A 349 -1.76 6.90 -21.95
C GLU A 349 -0.65 7.38 -21.00
N ARG A 350 -1.01 7.77 -19.78
CA ARG A 350 -0.04 8.23 -18.76
C ARG A 350 0.92 7.12 -18.35
N TYR A 351 0.42 5.90 -18.17
CA TYR A 351 1.24 4.72 -17.86
C TYR A 351 2.13 4.29 -19.04
N GLN A 352 1.70 4.53 -20.28
CA GLN A 352 2.57 4.38 -21.45
C GLN A 352 3.74 5.39 -21.43
N ASN A 353 3.49 6.63 -21.00
CA ASN A 353 4.55 7.63 -20.81
C ASN A 353 5.54 7.17 -19.72
N ILE A 354 5.03 6.70 -18.57
CA ILE A 354 5.86 6.12 -17.50
C ILE A 354 6.73 4.98 -18.02
N GLU A 355 6.19 4.06 -18.82
CA GLU A 355 6.97 3.00 -19.46
C GLU A 355 8.09 3.57 -20.34
N LYS A 356 7.75 4.53 -21.21
CA LYS A 356 8.68 5.13 -22.17
C LYS A 356 9.85 5.80 -21.44
N GLU A 357 9.57 6.67 -20.48
CA GLU A 357 10.62 7.41 -19.77
C GLU A 357 11.41 6.50 -18.82
N SER A 358 10.79 5.46 -18.24
CA SER A 358 11.53 4.42 -17.50
C SER A 358 12.51 3.64 -18.38
N LYS A 359 12.12 3.31 -19.63
CA LYS A 359 13.03 2.69 -20.61
C LYS A 359 14.15 3.63 -21.03
N THR A 360 13.86 4.93 -21.19
CA THR A 360 14.87 5.96 -21.48
C THR A 360 15.90 6.02 -20.36
N LEU A 361 15.45 6.10 -19.11
CA LEU A 361 16.35 6.13 -17.95
C LEU A 361 17.16 4.84 -17.81
N SER A 362 16.55 3.67 -18.02
CA SER A 362 17.27 2.38 -18.06
C SER A 362 18.42 2.39 -19.07
N ARG A 363 18.21 2.98 -20.26
CA ARG A 363 19.26 3.14 -21.28
C ARG A 363 20.33 4.14 -20.84
N LEU A 364 19.95 5.28 -20.26
CA LEU A 364 20.90 6.28 -19.74
C LEU A 364 21.81 5.65 -18.68
N ILE A 365 21.25 4.89 -17.74
CA ILE A 365 22.03 4.19 -16.70
C ILE A 365 23.07 3.27 -17.33
N ARG A 366 22.65 2.41 -18.28
CA ARG A 366 23.57 1.46 -18.94
C ARG A 366 24.68 2.12 -19.74
N THR A 367 24.43 3.30 -20.30
CA THR A 367 25.34 3.95 -21.26
C THR A 367 26.24 4.99 -20.63
N GLN A 368 25.78 5.67 -19.57
CA GLN A 368 26.49 6.78 -18.94
C GLN A 368 26.83 6.55 -17.46
N LEU A 369 26.15 5.60 -16.79
CA LEU A 369 26.35 5.28 -15.38
C LEU A 369 26.76 3.81 -15.19
N GLU A 370 27.54 3.25 -16.11
CA GLU A 370 27.96 1.83 -16.06
C GLU A 370 28.61 1.46 -14.72
N GLU A 371 29.42 2.37 -14.14
CA GLU A 371 30.03 2.17 -12.82
C GLU A 371 29.01 2.06 -11.67
N TYR A 372 27.85 2.70 -11.81
CA TYR A 372 26.79 2.74 -10.80
C TYR A 372 25.62 1.79 -11.12
N ASP A 373 25.65 1.12 -12.28
CA ASP A 373 24.69 0.07 -12.64
C ASP A 373 25.02 -1.24 -11.90
N LYS A 374 24.86 -1.21 -10.58
CA LYS A 374 25.24 -2.29 -9.67
C LYS A 374 24.03 -3.13 -9.27
N LEU A 375 24.30 -4.37 -8.83
CA LEU A 375 23.28 -5.26 -8.31
C LEU A 375 22.77 -4.76 -6.96
N THR A 376 21.46 -4.70 -6.80
CA THR A 376 20.79 -4.35 -5.54
C THR A 376 20.10 -5.57 -4.94
N GLN A 377 20.26 -5.79 -3.63
CA GLN A 377 19.65 -6.93 -2.92
C GLN A 377 18.16 -6.72 -2.63
N ASN A 378 17.80 -5.66 -1.89
CA ASN A 378 16.41 -5.38 -1.50
C ASN A 378 15.86 -4.23 -2.34
N ILE A 379 14.85 -4.47 -3.17
CA ILE A 379 14.36 -3.47 -4.12
C ILE A 379 12.86 -3.29 -3.89
N HIS A 380 12.50 -2.06 -3.54
CA HIS A 380 11.14 -1.62 -3.34
C HIS A 380 10.90 -0.37 -4.19
N GLY A 381 9.67 -0.16 -4.62
CA GLY A 381 9.32 1.09 -5.25
C GLY A 381 7.84 1.30 -5.41
N SER A 382 7.50 2.46 -5.94
CA SER A 382 6.15 2.84 -6.26
C SER A 382 6.04 3.53 -7.61
N ILE A 383 4.88 3.37 -8.25
CA ILE A 383 4.47 4.11 -9.44
C ILE A 383 3.19 4.85 -9.09
N ILE A 384 3.14 6.16 -9.30
CA ILE A 384 2.05 7.03 -8.87
C ILE A 384 1.64 7.92 -10.04
N ASP A 385 0.34 8.01 -10.31
CA ASP A 385 -0.24 8.99 -11.24
C ASP A 385 -1.13 9.96 -10.49
N GLY A 386 -0.86 11.27 -10.59
CA GLY A 386 -1.70 12.32 -10.03
C GLY A 386 -0.99 13.23 -9.02
N PHE A 387 -1.62 14.37 -8.75
CA PHE A 387 -1.07 15.44 -7.91
C PHE A 387 -1.36 15.20 -6.41
N TRP A 388 -0.31 15.28 -5.60
CA TRP A 388 -0.31 15.03 -4.16
C TRP A 388 -0.89 16.19 -3.33
N GLU A 389 -2.21 16.35 -3.26
CA GLU A 389 -2.84 17.08 -2.14
C GLU A 389 -3.14 16.12 -0.96
N PHE A 390 -3.46 14.86 -1.26
CA PHE A 390 -3.72 13.84 -0.24
C PHE A 390 -2.45 13.28 0.40
N PHE A 391 -1.34 13.25 -0.34
CA PHE A 391 -0.07 12.75 0.17
C PHE A 391 0.65 13.77 1.05
N TRP A 392 0.34 15.06 0.98
CA TRP A 392 0.73 16.00 2.04
C TRP A 392 -0.02 15.73 3.33
N CYS A 393 -1.30 15.35 3.25
CA CYS A 393 -2.08 15.02 4.44
C CYS A 393 -1.69 13.64 5.01
N GLU A 394 -1.43 12.65 4.17
CA GLU A 394 -0.94 11.31 4.55
C GLU A 394 0.55 11.31 4.88
N ILE A 395 1.42 12.13 4.27
CA ILE A 395 2.78 12.35 4.78
C ILE A 395 2.76 13.21 6.02
N ALA A 396 1.92 14.24 6.16
CA ALA A 396 1.81 14.96 7.43
C ALA A 396 1.25 14.04 8.54
N PHE A 397 0.31 13.16 8.20
CA PHE A 397 -0.27 12.16 9.11
C PHE A 397 0.72 11.02 9.38
N ASN A 398 1.41 10.49 8.37
CA ASN A 398 2.47 9.49 8.50
C ASN A 398 3.78 10.10 9.01
N LEU A 399 4.01 11.41 8.98
CA LEU A 399 5.09 12.12 9.70
C LEU A 399 4.65 12.43 11.12
N ALA A 400 3.35 12.57 11.41
CA ALA A 400 2.83 12.63 12.77
C ALA A 400 2.78 11.24 13.44
N VAL A 401 2.55 10.18 12.65
CA VAL A 401 2.60 8.77 13.07
C VAL A 401 4.04 8.25 13.02
N ALA A 402 4.85 8.66 12.05
CA ALA A 402 6.29 8.46 12.07
C ALA A 402 6.97 9.40 13.05
N ALA A 403 6.36 10.47 13.57
CA ALA A 403 6.84 11.10 14.81
C ALA A 403 6.69 10.12 15.99
N GLY A 404 5.73 9.19 15.91
CA GLY A 404 5.63 8.01 16.77
C GLY A 404 6.67 6.92 16.47
N CYS A 405 7.00 6.63 15.21
CA CYS A 405 8.13 5.74 14.87
C CYS A 405 9.49 6.37 15.18
N VAL A 406 9.64 7.68 15.02
CA VAL A 406 10.79 8.49 15.43
C VAL A 406 10.86 8.47 16.95
N ALA A 407 9.76 8.57 17.69
CA ALA A 407 9.77 8.38 19.14
C ALA A 407 10.25 6.95 19.55
N ALA A 408 9.88 5.91 18.80
CA ALA A 408 10.38 4.55 19.01
C ALA A 408 11.86 4.38 18.61
N CYS A 409 12.34 5.10 17.58
CA CYS A 409 13.74 5.12 17.15
C CYS A 409 14.64 6.03 18.01
N VAL A 410 14.10 7.10 18.59
CA VAL A 410 14.79 8.02 19.52
C VAL A 410 15.13 7.32 20.84
N ALA A 411 14.44 6.23 21.16
CA ALA A 411 14.76 5.40 22.33
C ALA A 411 16.05 4.56 22.18
N TYR A 412 16.69 4.51 20.99
CA TYR A 412 17.95 3.78 20.78
C TYR A 412 18.92 4.57 19.88
N PRO A 413 20.12 4.96 20.35
CA PRO A 413 21.15 5.50 19.48
C PRO A 413 21.77 4.39 18.61
N PRO A 414 22.23 4.69 17.37
CA PRO A 414 22.15 5.98 16.67
C PRO A 414 21.02 6.00 15.64
N PHE A 415 20.48 7.20 15.41
CA PHE A 415 19.49 7.53 14.37
C PHE A 415 19.71 6.74 13.07
N CYS A 416 18.69 6.00 12.64
CA CYS A 416 18.68 5.41 11.31
C CYS A 416 18.67 6.55 10.29
N ALA A 417 19.78 6.77 9.61
CA ALA A 417 19.92 7.85 8.64
C ALA A 417 19.03 7.70 7.38
N VAL A 418 18.23 6.63 7.30
CA VAL A 418 17.03 6.55 6.45
C VAL A 418 15.99 7.61 6.85
N CYS A 419 15.80 7.91 8.13
CA CYS A 419 14.91 8.97 8.59
C CYS A 419 15.44 10.37 8.21
N VAL A 420 16.76 10.56 8.17
CA VAL A 420 17.38 11.81 7.68
C VAL A 420 17.32 11.90 6.14
N ALA A 421 17.41 10.78 5.42
CA ALA A 421 17.15 10.73 3.97
C ALA A 421 15.68 11.01 3.62
N ILE A 422 14.73 10.61 4.50
CA ILE A 422 13.32 11.03 4.43
C ILE A 422 13.18 12.54 4.74
N LEU A 423 14.05 13.11 5.58
CA LEU A 423 14.13 14.56 5.81
C LEU A 423 14.82 15.30 4.64
N GLU A 424 15.68 14.68 3.82
CA GLU A 424 16.10 15.26 2.51
C GLU A 424 14.96 15.25 1.48
N TYR A 425 13.99 14.34 1.62
CA TYR A 425 12.70 14.48 0.93
C TYR A 425 11.99 15.79 1.32
N MET A 426 12.39 16.43 2.44
CA MET A 426 11.93 17.78 2.80
C MET A 426 12.50 18.94 1.99
N GLU A 427 13.51 18.74 1.14
CA GLU A 427 13.77 19.71 0.07
C GLU A 427 12.76 19.60 -1.08
N ALA A 428 12.17 18.42 -1.32
CA ALA A 428 11.00 18.31 -2.19
C ALA A 428 9.73 18.87 -1.50
N VAL A 429 9.67 18.83 -0.16
CA VAL A 429 8.68 19.55 0.65
C VAL A 429 8.89 21.06 0.59
N HIS A 430 10.13 21.56 0.61
CA HIS A 430 10.40 23.00 0.48
C HIS A 430 10.23 23.50 -0.95
N VAL A 431 10.54 22.73 -1.99
CA VAL A 431 10.21 23.08 -3.38
C VAL A 431 8.71 22.96 -3.62
N GLY A 432 8.02 22.02 -2.98
CA GLY A 432 6.56 21.92 -2.96
C GLY A 432 5.89 23.08 -2.21
N CYS A 433 6.45 23.51 -1.07
CA CYS A 433 5.99 24.66 -0.28
C CYS A 433 6.35 26.00 -0.94
N ALA A 434 7.51 26.12 -1.61
CA ALA A 434 7.88 27.32 -2.34
C ALA A 434 7.07 27.47 -3.63
N LEU A 435 6.83 26.37 -4.36
CA LEU A 435 5.90 26.37 -5.49
C LEU A 435 4.45 26.54 -5.03
N ALA A 436 4.04 26.02 -3.86
CA ALA A 436 2.74 26.30 -3.28
C ALA A 436 2.63 27.77 -2.83
N CYS A 437 3.65 28.37 -2.21
CA CYS A 437 3.65 29.78 -1.82
C CYS A 437 3.64 30.73 -3.03
N ASP A 438 4.40 30.43 -4.09
CA ASP A 438 4.41 31.20 -5.33
C ASP A 438 3.12 31.01 -6.16
N PHE A 439 2.47 29.83 -6.07
CA PHE A 439 1.23 29.53 -6.80
C PHE A 439 -0.05 29.96 -6.06
N PHE A 440 -0.02 30.03 -4.72
CA PHE A 440 -1.16 30.47 -3.89
C PHE A 440 -1.10 31.93 -3.44
N GLY A 441 -0.01 32.67 -3.70
CA GLY A 441 0.06 34.11 -3.42
C GLY A 441 -0.22 34.43 -1.94
N CYS A 442 0.44 33.72 -1.03
CA CYS A 442 0.29 33.91 0.42
C CYS A 442 1.05 35.14 0.94
N GLU A 443 0.82 36.31 0.35
CA GLU A 443 0.93 37.58 1.07
C GLU A 443 -0.45 37.86 1.67
N HIS A 444 -0.72 37.42 2.90
CA HIS A 444 -1.64 38.10 3.86
C HIS A 444 -2.10 37.31 5.10
N TRP A 445 -1.49 36.18 5.48
CA TRP A 445 -1.91 35.51 6.72
C TRP A 445 -0.71 35.05 7.56
N ILE A 446 -0.06 36.02 8.20
CA ILE A 446 0.75 35.81 9.40
C ILE A 446 0.32 36.87 10.43
N TRP A 447 -0.38 36.43 11.46
CA TRP A 447 -0.30 36.95 12.83
C TRP A 447 -0.42 35.78 13.79
#